data_AF-A0A0K8QHF1-F1
#
_entry.id   AF-A0A0K8QHF1-F1
#
_cell.length_a   1.000
_cell.length_b   1.000
_cell.length_c   1.000
_cell.angle_alpha   90.00
_cell.angle_beta   90.00
_cell.angle_gamma   90.00
#
_symmetry.space_group_name_H-M   'P 1'
#
loop_
_entity.id
_entity.type
_entity.pdbx_description
1 polymer ?
#
loop_
_entity_poly.entity_id
_entity_poly.type
_entity_poly.pdbx_seq_one_letter_code
_entity_poly.pdbx_strand_id
1 'polypeptide(L)' 'MNNDPDYEYMTVLVDRRPRKQSRELKKLAKNGWEVVSVRPRSGFSWSSNTDDATLRRVRNSRR' A
#
# COMPACT_ATOMS: atom_id res chain seq x y z
N MET A 1 -28.07 -4.56 -6.58
CA MET A 1 -26.84 -4.40 -5.80
C MET A 1 -25.68 -4.74 -6.72
N ASN A 2 -25.11 -3.75 -7.40
CA ASN A 2 -23.96 -3.96 -8.29
C ASN A 2 -22.71 -4.07 -7.41
N ASN A 3 -22.34 -5.30 -7.05
CA ASN A 3 -21.14 -5.64 -6.31
C ASN A 3 -19.95 -5.82 -7.26
N ASP A 4 -19.66 -4.81 -8.08
CA ASP A 4 -18.40 -4.75 -8.80
C ASP A 4 -17.49 -3.78 -8.03
N PRO A 5 -16.55 -4.28 -7.20
CA PRO A 5 -15.49 -3.41 -6.76
C PRO A 5 -14.61 -3.21 -8.00
N ASP A 6 -14.80 -2.09 -8.70
CA ASP A 6 -13.96 -1.62 -9.82
C ASP A 6 -12.46 -1.55 -9.49
N TYR A 7 -12.11 -1.77 -8.22
CA TYR A 7 -10.79 -1.67 -7.65
C TYR A 7 -10.43 -2.92 -6.84
N GLU A 8 -9.35 -3.58 -7.23
CA GLU A 8 -8.71 -4.62 -6.44
C GLU A 8 -7.85 -3.95 -5.35
N TYR A 9 -8.10 -4.30 -4.09
CA TYR A 9 -7.34 -3.79 -2.94
C TYR A 9 -6.42 -4.85 -2.38
N MET A 10 -5.24 -4.45 -1.93
CA MET A 10 -4.27 -5.33 -1.26
C MET A 10 -3.66 -4.60 -0.08
N THR A 11 -3.45 -5.31 1.04
CA THR A 11 -2.68 -4.78 2.17
C THR A 11 -1.35 -5.50 2.23
N VAL A 12 -0.25 -4.74 2.31
CA VAL A 12 1.11 -5.27 2.40
C VAL A 12 1.84 -4.67 3.59
N LEU A 13 2.79 -5.42 4.12
CA LEU A 13 3.72 -4.89 5.13
C LEU A 13 4.83 -4.12 4.43
N VAL A 14 5.09 -2.91 4.92
CA VAL A 14 6.22 -2.09 4.48
C VAL A 14 7.10 -1.73 5.67
N ASP A 15 8.40 -1.59 5.43
CA ASP A 15 9.33 -1.10 6.46
C ASP A 15 8.96 0.33 6.85
N ARG A 16 8.97 0.66 8.14
CA ARG A 16 8.69 2.02 8.65
C ARG A 16 9.79 3.02 8.30
N ARG A 17 11.03 2.56 8.07
CA ARG A 17 12.17 3.44 7.81
C ARG A 17 11.93 4.18 6.48
N PRO A 18 11.90 5.53 6.44
CA PRO A 18 11.46 6.28 5.27
C PRO A 18 12.16 5.91 3.95
N ARG A 19 13.47 5.64 4.01
CA ARG A 19 14.26 5.25 2.83
C ARG A 19 13.90 3.87 2.28
N LYS A 20 13.57 2.91 3.15
CA LYS A 20 13.17 1.56 2.75
C LYS A 20 11.70 1.54 2.33
N GLN A 21 10.84 2.18 3.12
CA GLN A 21 9.42 2.35 2.83
C GLN A 21 9.19 2.93 1.43
N SER A 22 9.83 4.07 1.13
CA SER A 22 9.69 4.73 -0.17
C SER A 22 10.21 3.86 -1.33
N ARG A 23 11.23 3.02 -1.11
CA ARG A 23 11.73 2.09 -2.13
C ARG A 23 10.73 0.97 -2.42
N GLU A 24 10.10 0.42 -1.38
CA GLU A 24 9.07 -0.63 -1.52
C GLU A 24 7.82 -0.09 -2.18
N LEU A 25 7.29 1.04 -1.72
CA LEU A 25 6.12 1.69 -2.32
C LEU A 25 6.36 2.09 -3.77
N LYS A 26 7.56 2.56 -4.13
CA LYS A 26 7.91 2.85 -5.53
C LYS A 26 7.93 1.60 -6.42
N LYS A 27 8.36 0.44 -5.90
CA LYS A 27 8.28 -0.82 -6.66
C LYS A 27 6.82 -1.21 -6.92
N LEU A 28 5.96 -1.03 -5.93
CA LEU A 28 4.52 -1.31 -6.03
C LEU A 28 3.84 -0.37 -7.02
N ALA A 29 4.18 0.92 -6.99
CA ALA A 29 3.74 1.91 -7.98
C ALA A 29 4.11 1.51 -9.42
N LYS A 30 5.33 1.04 -9.64
CA LYS A 30 5.75 0.51 -10.95
C LYS A 30 4.97 -0.73 -11.40
N ASN A 31 4.47 -1.52 -10.46
CA ASN A 31 3.69 -2.72 -10.73
C ASN A 31 2.18 -2.43 -10.89
N GLY A 32 1.78 -1.17 -10.98
CA GLY A 32 0.38 -0.76 -11.14
C GLY A 32 -0.41 -0.71 -9.83
N TRP A 33 0.25 -0.50 -8.69
CA TRP A 33 -0.39 -0.34 -7.39
C TRP A 33 -0.26 1.10 -6.89
N GLU A 34 -1.36 1.72 -6.53
CA GLU A 34 -1.40 3.03 -5.89
C GLU A 34 -1.57 2.89 -4.38
N VAL A 35 -0.85 3.70 -3.61
CA VAL A 35 -0.92 3.69 -2.14
C VAL A 35 -2.12 4.52 -1.70
N VAL A 36 -3.06 3.89 -1.00
CA VAL A 36 -4.26 4.54 -0.47
C VAL A 36 -4.02 5.05 0.93
N SER A 37 -3.42 4.21 1.79
CA SER A 37 -3.10 4.59 3.16
C SER A 37 -1.96 3.76 3.71
N VAL A 38 -1.17 4.35 4.60
CA VAL A 38 -0.18 3.64 5.40
C VAL A 38 -0.55 3.82 6.87
N ARG A 39 -0.73 2.73 7.60
CA ARG A 39 -1.13 2.72 9.00
C ARG A 39 -0.11 1.97 9.83
N PRO A 40 0.31 2.50 10.99
CA PRO A 40 1.16 1.75 11.89
C PRO A 40 0.41 0.52 12.42
N ARG A 41 1.03 -0.65 12.31
CA ARG A 41 0.44 -1.95 12.68
C ARG A 41 0.24 -2.14 14.19
N SER A 42 0.95 -1.36 15.01
CA SER A 42 0.86 -1.43 16.46
C SER A 42 0.69 -0.03 17.03
N GLY A 43 -0.21 0.09 18.02
CA GLY A 43 -0.34 1.29 18.87
C GLY A 43 0.93 1.60 19.67
N PHE A 44 1.85 0.65 19.78
CA PHE A 44 3.20 0.86 20.29
C PHE A 44 4.19 1.04 19.14
N SER A 45 4.49 2.29 18.82
CA SER A 45 5.42 2.70 17.75
C SER A 45 6.89 2.34 18.00
N TRP A 46 7.23 1.74 19.14
CA TRP A 46 8.62 1.44 19.49
C TRP A 46 9.06 0.01 19.16
N SER A 47 8.14 -0.95 19.04
CA SER A 47 8.50 -2.37 18.86
C SER A 47 8.31 -2.90 17.43
N SER A 48 7.46 -2.28 16.61
CA SER A 48 7.26 -2.69 15.22
C SER A 48 8.08 -1.83 14.27
N ASN A 49 8.92 -2.49 13.45
CA ASN A 49 9.64 -1.87 12.34
C ASN A 49 8.82 -1.84 11.04
N THR A 50 7.56 -2.29 11.07
CA THR A 50 6.70 -2.40 9.90
C THR A 50 5.36 -1.70 10.11
N ASP A 51 4.83 -1.17 9.01
CA ASP A 51 3.52 -0.54 8.89
C ASP A 51 2.68 -1.29 7.84
N ASP A 52 1.35 -1.26 7.98
CA ASP A 52 0.42 -1.82 7.00
C ASP A 52 0.11 -0.76 5.93
N ALA A 53 0.47 -1.04 4.68
CA ALA A 53 0.14 -0.21 3.53
C ALA A 53 -1.02 -0.81 2.75
N THR A 54 -2.13 -0.10 2.68
CA THR A 54 -3.27 -0.42 1.81
C THR A 54 -3.02 0.16 0.43
N LEU A 55 -3.08 -0.71 -0.57
CA LEU A 55 -2.85 -0.43 -1.97
C LEU A 55 -4.13 -0.69 -2.77
N ARG A 56 -4.26 0.01 -3.88
CA ARG A 56 -5.32 -0.14 -4.86
C ARG A 56 -4.70 -0.43 -6.22
N ARG A 57 -5.23 -1.39 -6.95
CA ARG A 57 -4.81 -1.67 -8.32
C ARG A 57 -5.24 -0.51 -9.21
N VAL A 58 -4.27 0.14 -9.83
CA VAL A 58 -4.53 1.10 -10.90
C VAL A 58 -4.70 0.27 -12.15
N ARG A 59 -5.96 -0.01 -12.52
CA ARG A 59 -6.27 -0.41 -13.88
C ARG A 59 -5.89 0.82 -14.72
N ASN A 60 -4.84 0.71 -15.54
CA ASN A 60 -4.45 1.79 -16.46
C ASN A 60 -5.64 2.08 -17.38
N SER A 61 -6.56 2.93 -16.92
CA SER A 61 -7.64 3.49 -17.70
C SER A 61 -7.09 4.77 -18.32
N ARG A 62 -6.27 4.58 -19.36
CA ARG A 62 -5.90 5.56 -20.37
C ARG A 62 -5.12 4.79 -21.44
N ARG A 63 -5.78 4.49 -22.55
CA ARG A 63 -5.98 5.38 -23.72
C ARG A 63 -4.67 5.65 -24.42
#